data_AF-A0A2I0TA86-F1
#
_entry.id   AF-A0A2I0TA86-F1
#
_cell.length_a   1.000
_cell.length_b   1.000
_cell.length_c   1.000
_cell.angle_alpha   90.00
_cell.angle_beta   90.00
_cell.angle_gamma   90.00
#
_symmetry.space_group_name_H-M   'P 1'
#
loop_
_entity.id
_entity.type
_entity.pdbx_description
1 polymer ?
#
loop_
_entity_poly.entity_id
_entity_poly.type
_entity_poly.pdbx_seq_one_letter_code
_entity_poly.pdbx_strand_id
1 'polypeptide(L)'
;MDTKEKLEQAAIVKEKGTMYFKEGKYLQAVIQYGKIVSWLEMEYGLSEKESKASDSFLLAAFLNLAMCYLKLREYTKAVECCDKVEAHEPGDWSILSSCMFSLGVLGFIFKFLFA
;
A
#
# COMPACT_ATOMS: atom_id res chain seq x y z
N MET A 1 17.12 14.78 1.86
CA MET A 1 16.97 13.82 0.75
C MET A 1 16.21 14.55 -0.32
N ASP A 2 16.75 14.54 -1.53
CA ASP A 2 16.03 15.02 -2.70
C ASP A 2 14.82 14.09 -2.97
N THR A 3 13.72 14.63 -3.47
CA THR A 3 12.53 13.86 -3.85
C THR A 3 12.88 12.70 -4.80
N LYS A 4 13.83 12.91 -5.73
CA LYS A 4 14.27 11.83 -6.64
C LYS A 4 14.95 10.68 -5.91
N GLU A 5 15.84 10.98 -4.97
CA GLU A 5 16.51 9.96 -4.16
C GLU A 5 15.49 9.13 -3.37
N LYS A 6 14.43 9.78 -2.85
CA LYS A 6 13.35 9.09 -2.14
C LYS A 6 12.59 8.12 -3.06
N LEU A 7 12.29 8.53 -4.29
CA LEU A 7 11.60 7.68 -5.28
C LEU A 7 12.45 6.48 -5.70
N GLU A 8 13.75 6.69 -5.94
CA GLU A 8 14.69 5.59 -6.23
C GLU A 8 14.79 4.62 -5.06
N GLN A 9 14.91 5.16 -3.84
CA GLN A 9 14.98 4.33 -2.64
C GLN A 9 13.67 3.58 -2.38
N ALA A 10 12.52 4.19 -2.69
CA ALA A 10 11.23 3.53 -2.58
C ALA A 10 11.14 2.28 -3.47
N ALA A 11 11.67 2.34 -4.69
CA ALA A 11 11.74 1.17 -5.58
C ALA A 11 12.59 0.03 -4.97
N ILE A 12 13.78 0.35 -4.46
CA ILE A 12 14.69 -0.63 -3.85
C ILE A 12 14.05 -1.27 -2.61
N VAL A 13 13.42 -0.45 -1.77
CA VAL A 13 12.76 -0.94 -0.54
C VAL A 13 11.53 -1.77 -0.86
N LYS A 14 10.77 -1.42 -1.91
CA LYS A 14 9.64 -2.21 -2.41
C LYS A 14 10.08 -3.61 -2.85
N GLU A 15 11.19 -3.71 -3.58
CA GLU A 15 11.76 -4.99 -3.99
C GLU A 15 12.21 -5.83 -2.79
N LYS A 16 12.90 -5.21 -1.82
CA LYS A 16 13.28 -5.87 -0.56
C LYS A 16 12.07 -6.38 0.22
N GLY A 17 11.01 -5.57 0.34
CA GLY A 17 9.75 -5.98 0.96
C GLY A 17 9.15 -7.20 0.25
N THR A 18 9.21 -7.21 -1.08
CA THR A 18 8.68 -8.31 -1.91
C THR A 18 9.49 -9.60 -1.71
N MET A 19 10.82 -9.49 -1.58
CA MET A 19 11.67 -10.64 -1.22
C MET A 19 11.27 -11.21 0.14
N TYR A 20 11.16 -10.36 1.17
CA TYR A 20 10.73 -10.81 2.50
C TYR A 20 9.33 -11.43 2.50
N PHE A 21 8.40 -10.89 1.71
CA PHE A 21 7.07 -11.47 1.56
C PHE A 21 7.12 -12.88 0.96
N LYS A 22 7.93 -13.08 -0.10
CA LYS A 22 8.13 -14.39 -0.73
C LYS A 22 8.81 -15.40 0.21
N GLU A 23 9.69 -14.95 1.08
CA GLU A 23 10.33 -15.76 2.13
C GLU A 23 9.41 -16.04 3.33
N GLY A 24 8.18 -15.52 3.35
CA GLY A 24 7.25 -15.65 4.47
C GLY A 24 7.57 -14.76 5.67
N LYS A 25 8.54 -13.85 5.55
CA LYS A 25 8.95 -12.90 6.60
C LYS A 25 8.08 -11.65 6.57
N TYR A 26 6.78 -11.80 6.82
CA TYR A 26 5.80 -10.73 6.66
C TYR A 26 6.07 -9.50 7.55
N LEU A 27 6.54 -9.68 8.79
CA LEU A 27 6.91 -8.55 9.66
C LEU A 27 8.05 -7.71 9.08
N GLN A 28 9.05 -8.35 8.46
CA GLN A 28 10.15 -7.63 7.81
C GLN A 28 9.66 -6.90 6.57
N ALA A 29 8.75 -7.51 5.80
CA ALA A 29 8.12 -6.88 4.66
C ALA A 29 7.32 -5.63 5.07
N VAL A 30 6.54 -5.69 6.16
CA VAL A 30 5.82 -4.55 6.73
C VAL A 30 6.77 -3.40 7.05
N ILE A 31 7.90 -3.68 7.69
CA ILE A 31 8.90 -2.65 8.03
C ILE A 31 9.45 -1.98 6.77
N GLN A 32 9.70 -2.73 5.69
CA GLN A 32 10.17 -2.14 4.44
C GLN A 32 9.09 -1.27 3.78
N TYR A 33 7.88 -1.79 3.58
CA TYR A 33 6.81 -1.02 2.96
C TYR A 33 6.42 0.22 3.78
N GLY A 34 6.48 0.14 5.12
CA GLY A 34 6.24 1.29 6.00
C GLY A 34 7.24 2.44 5.81
N LYS A 35 8.49 2.15 5.39
CA LYS A 35 9.46 3.21 5.06
C LYS A 35 9.02 4.01 3.84
N ILE A 36 8.47 3.34 2.82
CA ILE A 36 7.97 4.00 1.61
C ILE A 36 6.88 5.01 1.98
N VAL A 37 5.92 4.57 2.80
CA VAL A 37 4.85 5.43 3.32
C VAL A 37 5.46 6.62 4.08
N SER A 38 6.35 6.37 5.03
CA SER A 38 6.97 7.44 5.82
C SER A 38 7.77 8.45 4.98
N TRP A 39 8.34 8.03 3.85
CA TRP A 39 9.14 8.91 2.99
C TRP A 39 8.30 9.75 2.04
N LEU A 40 7.20 9.20 1.54
CA LEU A 40 6.40 9.75 0.46
C LEU A 40 5.09 10.41 0.94
N GLU A 41 4.51 9.97 2.07
CA GLU A 41 3.25 10.52 2.61
C GLU A 41 3.43 11.96 3.14
N MET A 42 4.65 12.35 3.51
CA MET A 42 4.97 13.70 4.02
C MET A 42 5.58 14.64 2.97
N GLU A 43 5.74 14.21 1.72
CA GLU A 43 6.30 15.06 0.67
C GLU A 43 5.23 16.00 0.09
N TYR A 44 5.54 17.30 0.06
CA TYR A 44 4.68 18.35 -0.50
C TYR A 44 5.47 19.19 -1.50
N GLY A 45 4.78 19.78 -2.49
CA GLY A 45 5.42 20.63 -3.50
C GLY A 45 6.12 19.86 -4.63
N LEU A 46 5.73 18.60 -4.86
CA LEU A 46 6.23 17.77 -5.96
C LEU A 46 5.73 18.29 -7.31
N SER A 47 6.52 18.10 -8.37
CA SER A 47 6.00 18.29 -9.72
C SER A 47 4.91 17.27 -10.03
N GLU A 48 4.03 17.54 -11.00
CA GLU A 48 2.94 16.61 -11.36
C GLU A 48 3.45 15.19 -11.71
N LYS A 49 4.62 15.11 -12.35
CA LYS A 49 5.26 13.82 -12.68
C LYS A 49 5.75 13.07 -11.44
N GLU A 50 6.34 13.80 -10.48
CA GLU A 50 6.83 13.24 -9.23
C GLU A 50 5.69 12.85 -8.30
N SER A 51 4.61 13.65 -8.26
CA SER A 51 3.38 13.30 -7.53
C SER A 51 2.81 11.98 -8.03
N LYS A 52 2.58 11.84 -9.35
CA LYS A 52 2.06 10.59 -9.93
C LYS A 52 2.96 9.38 -9.63
N ALA A 53 4.29 9.57 -9.68
CA ALA A 53 5.22 8.50 -9.32
C ALA A 53 5.13 8.15 -7.82
N SER A 54 5.08 9.17 -6.96
CA SER A 54 4.94 9.02 -5.51
C SER A 54 3.65 8.28 -5.14
N ASP A 55 2.52 8.70 -5.72
CA ASP A 55 1.21 8.09 -5.53
C ASP A 55 1.22 6.61 -5.97
N SER A 56 1.85 6.30 -7.10
CA SER A 56 2.02 4.91 -7.56
C SER A 56 2.81 4.05 -6.56
N PHE A 57 3.88 4.60 -5.95
CA PHE A 57 4.64 3.90 -4.92
C PHE A 57 3.87 3.75 -3.61
N LEU A 58 3.12 4.78 -3.19
CA LEU A 58 2.27 4.74 -2.00
C LEU A 58 1.18 3.69 -2.14
N LEU A 59 0.44 3.69 -3.26
CA LEU A 59 -0.57 2.68 -3.58
C LEU A 59 0.02 1.27 -3.51
N ALA A 60 1.18 1.05 -4.16
CA ALA A 60 1.85 -0.23 -4.11
C ALA A 60 2.29 -0.62 -2.68
N ALA A 61 2.76 0.34 -1.87
CA ALA A 61 3.16 0.08 -0.50
C ALA A 61 1.96 -0.31 0.38
N PHE A 62 0.84 0.42 0.29
CA PHE A 62 -0.38 0.13 1.05
C PHE A 62 -1.00 -1.22 0.67
N LEU A 63 -1.07 -1.55 -0.63
CA LEU A 63 -1.57 -2.85 -1.08
C LEU A 63 -0.71 -4.00 -0.57
N ASN A 64 0.61 -3.85 -0.62
CA ASN A 64 1.51 -4.87 -0.11
C ASN A 64 1.47 -4.97 1.42
N LEU A 65 1.30 -3.85 2.14
CA LEU A 65 1.06 -3.84 3.59
C LEU A 65 -0.22 -4.58 3.94
N ALA A 66 -1.32 -4.30 3.23
CA ALA A 66 -2.59 -5.00 3.43
C ALA A 66 -2.43 -6.52 3.24
N MET A 67 -1.72 -6.96 2.20
CA MET A 67 -1.39 -8.37 2.01
C MET A 67 -0.51 -8.95 3.13
N CYS A 68 0.45 -8.19 3.64
CA CYS A 68 1.27 -8.64 4.77
C CYS A 68 0.44 -8.79 6.05
N TYR A 69 -0.39 -7.80 6.37
CA TYR A 69 -1.28 -7.82 7.54
C TYR A 69 -2.31 -8.94 7.45
N LEU A 70 -2.81 -9.23 6.25
CA LEU A 70 -3.62 -10.41 5.99
C LEU A 70 -2.93 -11.72 6.39
N LYS A 71 -1.68 -11.89 5.97
CA LYS A 71 -0.88 -13.08 6.31
C LYS A 71 -0.59 -13.16 7.81
N LEU A 72 -0.48 -12.01 8.48
CA LEU A 72 -0.31 -11.89 9.93
C LEU A 72 -1.64 -11.98 10.70
N ARG A 73 -2.79 -12.09 10.03
CA ARG A 73 -4.15 -12.07 10.61
C ARG A 73 -4.49 -10.77 11.35
N GLU A 74 -3.83 -9.67 11.01
CA GLU A 74 -4.12 -8.32 11.51
C GLU A 74 -5.13 -7.61 10.59
N TYR A 75 -6.37 -8.08 10.59
CA TYR A 75 -7.40 -7.62 9.65
C TYR A 75 -7.74 -6.13 9.78
N THR A 76 -7.66 -5.56 10.99
CA THR A 76 -7.93 -4.14 11.23
C THR A 76 -6.97 -3.25 10.45
N LYS A 77 -5.67 -3.52 10.54
CA LYS A 77 -4.64 -2.78 9.81
C LYS A 77 -4.70 -3.00 8.31
N ALA A 78 -5.13 -4.19 7.88
CA ALA A 78 -5.33 -4.46 6.46
C ALA A 78 -6.43 -3.57 5.88
N VAL A 79 -7.55 -3.41 6.59
CA VAL A 79 -8.64 -2.50 6.20
C VAL A 79 -8.17 -1.05 6.19
N GLU A 80 -7.46 -0.59 7.23
CA GLU A 80 -6.90 0.77 7.27
C GLU A 80 -6.00 1.06 6.05
N CYS A 81 -5.23 0.07 5.59
CA CYS A 81 -4.43 0.21 4.37
C CYS A 81 -5.30 0.33 3.11
N CYS A 82 -6.41 -0.40 3.01
CA CYS A 82 -7.36 -0.27 1.91
C CYS A 82 -8.04 1.11 1.90
N ASP A 83 -8.44 1.62 3.07
CA ASP A 83 -9.05 2.95 3.20
C ASP A 83 -8.08 4.05 2.72
N LYS A 84 -6.78 3.89 3.02
CA LYS A 84 -5.75 4.79 2.51
C LYS A 84 -5.59 4.71 0.98
N VAL A 85 -5.66 3.51 0.39
CA VAL A 85 -5.63 3.35 -1.08
C VAL A 85 -6.79 4.08 -1.74
N GLU A 86 -8.00 3.96 -1.18
CA GLU A 86 -9.19 4.65 -1.68
C GLU A 86 -9.07 6.18 -1.58
N ALA A 87 -8.42 6.69 -0.54
CA ALA A 87 -8.18 8.13 -0.39
C ALA A 87 -7.21 8.70 -1.44
N HIS A 88 -6.26 7.89 -1.93
CA HIS A 88 -5.29 8.32 -2.96
C HIS A 88 -5.85 8.23 -4.38
N GLU A 89 -6.62 7.19 -4.71
CA GLU A 89 -7.32 7.08 -6.01
C GLU A 89 -8.81 6.71 -5.84
N PRO A 90 -9.66 7.71 -5.53
CA PRO A 90 -11.09 7.48 -5.42
C PRO A 90 -11.68 7.26 -6.81
N GLY A 91 -12.12 6.03 -7.09
CA GLY A 91 -12.82 5.69 -8.35
C GLY A 91 -12.28 4.47 -9.10
N ASP A 92 -11.13 3.92 -8.70
CA ASP A 92 -10.58 2.73 -9.35
C ASP A 92 -10.82 1.47 -8.50
N TRP A 93 -12.07 1.01 -8.50
CA TRP A 93 -12.52 -0.22 -7.82
C TRP A 93 -11.76 -1.47 -8.29
N SER A 94 -11.08 -1.42 -9.43
CA SER A 94 -10.24 -2.54 -9.90
C SER A 94 -9.06 -2.80 -8.96
N ILE A 95 -8.48 -1.74 -8.39
CA ILE A 95 -7.33 -1.78 -7.49
C ILE A 95 -7.74 -2.39 -6.13
N LEU A 96 -8.90 -1.97 -5.62
CA LEU A 96 -9.50 -2.51 -4.40
C LEU A 96 -10.01 -3.94 -4.58
N SER A 97 -10.53 -4.30 -5.76
CA SER A 97 -11.07 -5.64 -6.02
C SER A 97 -10.04 -6.75 -5.76
N SER A 98 -8.77 -6.51 -6.10
CA SER A 98 -7.66 -7.44 -5.86
C SER A 98 -7.36 -7.63 -4.37
N CYS A 99 -7.48 -6.54 -3.59
CA CYS A 99 -7.29 -6.58 -2.14
C CYS A 99 -8.48 -7.26 -1.46
N MET A 100 -9.71 -6.93 -1.86
CA MET A 100 -10.96 -7.51 -1.35
C MET A 100 -11.08 -9.00 -1.65
N PHE A 101 -10.65 -9.45 -2.84
CA PHE A 101 -10.63 -10.87 -3.19
C PHE A 101 -9.62 -11.65 -2.33
N SER A 102 -8.48 -11.03 -2.01
CA SER A 102 -7.44 -11.63 -1.14
C SER A 102 -7.83 -11.65 0.33
N LEU A 103 -8.63 -10.67 0.79
CA LEU A 103 -9.12 -10.62 2.17
C LEU A 103 -10.21 -11.68 2.46
N GLY A 104 -10.81 -12.30 1.43
CA GLY A 104 -11.89 -13.28 1.61
C GLY A 104 -13.15 -12.70 2.27
N VAL A 105 -13.25 -11.37 2.36
CA VAL A 105 -14.36 -10.69 3.04
C VAL A 105 -15.53 -10.57 2.09
N LEU A 106 -16.31 -11.64 1.99
CA LEU A 106 -17.67 -11.56 1.45
C LEU A 106 -18.50 -10.49 2.20
N GLY A 107 -18.10 -10.14 3.43
CA GLY A 107 -18.80 -9.18 4.29
C GLY A 107 -18.50 -7.69 4.09
N PHE A 108 -17.36 -7.29 3.50
CA PHE A 108 -17.06 -5.85 3.32
C PHE A 108 -17.80 -5.24 2.12
N ILE A 109 -18.08 -6.04 1.09
CA ILE A 109 -18.99 -5.66 -0.01
C ILE A 109 -20.37 -5.26 0.53
N PHE A 110 -20.83 -5.90 1.62
CA PHE A 110 -22.13 -5.60 2.20
C PHE A 110 -22.22 -4.21 2.85
N LYS A 111 -21.07 -3.62 3.26
CA LYS A 111 -21.05 -2.30 3.88
C LYS A 111 -21.01 -1.15 2.87
N PHE A 112 -20.55 -1.42 1.64
CA PHE A 112 -20.46 -0.44 0.56
C PHE A 112 -21.59 -0.56 -0.48
N LEU A 113 -22.23 -1.72 -0.62
CA LEU A 113 -23.35 -1.90 -1.56
C LEU A 113 -24.72 -1.49 -0.97
N PHE A 114 -24.80 -1.21 0.33
CA PHE A 114 -26.04 -0.88 1.06
C PHE A 114 -25.95 0.38 1.93
N ALA A 115 -24.93 1.23 1.75
CA ALA A 115 -24.83 2.55 2.38
C ALA A 115 -24.91 3.66 1.33
#